data_AF-A0A665WZB7-F1
#
_entry.id   AF-A0A665WZB7-F1
#
_cell.length_a   1.000
_cell.length_b   1.000
_cell.length_c   1.000
_cell.angle_alpha   90.00
_cell.angle_beta   90.00
_cell.angle_gamma   90.00
#
_symmetry.space_group_name_H-M   'P 1'
#
loop_
_entity.id
_entity.type
_entity.pdbx_description
1 polymer ?
#
loop_
_entity_poly.entity_id
_entity_poly.type
_entity_poly.pdbx_seq_one_letter_code
_entity_poly.pdbx_strand_id
1 'polypeptide(L)'
;MSSLDQDHCLHRGCRDKTTVSSDSSDTCKLAKQPLQGLKLASHAVLVKAQQRGRLKCSKCGGSRMFFCYTCCSLVGVSLQEIPLIKLPVKIDIIKHPNETDGKSTAIHAKILSPTDVTIYTYPCIPEFEKEKVVLVFPGPGAVSVQAMMQCLLDRTDSRSYGEPCMKRLKRDEVQDATYTDKSLESGTQNEAKGSSRVFPLQRVVFIDSTWNQTNKISTDERLQDLLQVELKMRKTCFWRHQKGKPDTYLSTIEAIYYFLTDFHEHCLSLEYNGEYDNLLFFYSYLHSVVNKAKVSAGKC
;
A
#
# COMPACT_ATOMS: atom_id res chain seq x y z
N MET A 1 51.56 49.78 -9.09
CA MET A 1 50.10 49.81 -8.94
C MET A 1 49.68 48.59 -8.13
N SER A 2 49.15 48.84 -6.93
CA SER A 2 48.25 48.00 -6.11
C SER A 2 48.73 46.61 -5.66
N SER A 3 48.60 46.13 -4.42
CA SER A 3 48.35 46.70 -3.07
C SER A 3 48.18 45.48 -2.14
N LEU A 4 48.90 45.46 -1.01
CA LEU A 4 48.48 45.13 0.37
C LEU A 4 47.89 43.73 0.68
N ASP A 5 48.01 43.18 1.87
CA ASP A 5 49.06 43.08 2.91
C ASP A 5 48.45 42.09 3.93
N GLN A 6 49.29 41.21 4.45
CA GLN A 6 48.98 40.37 5.62
C GLN A 6 49.16 41.22 6.88
N ASP A 7 48.34 41.00 7.92
CA ASP A 7 48.89 41.01 9.26
C ASP A 7 48.08 40.26 10.31
N HIS A 8 48.83 39.49 11.10
CA HIS A 8 48.46 38.81 12.33
C HIS A 8 48.56 39.80 13.50
N CYS A 9 47.68 39.72 14.50
CA CYS A 9 48.11 39.91 15.89
C CYS A 9 47.16 39.26 16.92
N LEU A 10 47.79 38.69 17.94
CA LEU A 10 47.24 37.99 19.11
C LEU A 10 46.99 38.98 20.26
N HIS A 11 45.94 38.79 21.08
CA HIS A 11 46.03 38.55 22.54
C HIS A 11 44.70 38.77 23.31
N ARG A 12 44.17 37.67 23.85
CA ARG A 12 43.89 37.36 25.28
C ARG A 12 43.16 38.37 26.19
N GLY A 13 41.95 37.96 26.62
CA GLY A 13 41.55 37.92 28.05
C GLY A 13 40.24 38.62 28.45
N CYS A 14 39.22 37.88 28.89
CA CYS A 14 38.69 37.92 30.28
C CYS A 14 37.52 36.93 30.48
N ARG A 15 37.39 36.44 31.73
CA ARG A 15 36.42 35.43 32.20
C ARG A 15 35.07 36.03 32.64
N ASP A 16 34.09 35.13 32.65
CA ASP A 16 33.05 34.88 33.68
C ASP A 16 31.58 35.35 33.46
N LYS A 17 30.71 34.31 33.51
CA LYS A 17 29.30 34.25 33.96
C LYS A 17 28.27 34.93 33.04
N THR A 18 27.24 34.26 32.53
CA THR A 18 26.20 33.61 33.35
C THR A 18 25.39 32.62 32.51
N THR A 19 25.28 31.40 33.03
CA THR A 19 24.29 30.38 32.67
C THR A 19 22.86 30.91 32.81
N VAL A 20 22.08 30.85 31.73
CA VAL A 20 20.62 30.80 31.81
C VAL A 20 20.16 29.59 30.99
N SER A 21 19.78 28.56 31.73
CA SER A 21 19.02 27.41 31.27
C SER A 21 17.61 27.87 30.94
N SER A 22 17.18 27.72 29.70
CA SER A 22 15.76 27.73 29.35
C SER A 22 15.44 26.42 28.63
N ASP A 23 14.71 25.57 29.34
CA ASP A 23 14.03 24.39 28.83
C ASP A 23 13.22 24.72 27.57
N SER A 24 13.63 24.16 26.44
CA SER A 24 12.69 23.79 25.39
C SER A 24 12.71 22.27 25.31
N SER A 25 11.73 21.67 25.99
CA SER A 25 11.36 20.27 25.87
C SER A 25 10.82 19.99 24.47
N ASP A 26 11.70 20.08 23.48
CA ASP A 26 11.52 19.45 22.19
C ASP A 26 11.61 17.95 22.43
N THR A 27 10.46 17.36 22.76
CA THR A 27 10.22 15.95 22.55
C THR A 27 10.32 15.70 21.05
N CYS A 28 11.56 15.54 20.59
CA CYS A 28 11.90 14.93 19.32
C CYS A 28 11.23 13.56 19.34
N LYS A 29 10.01 13.48 18.80
CA LYS A 29 9.35 12.23 18.48
C LYS A 29 10.32 11.49 17.58
N LEU A 30 11.09 10.57 18.17
CA LEU A 30 11.93 9.63 17.46
C LEU A 30 11.09 9.08 16.31
N ALA A 31 11.41 9.51 15.09
CA ALA A 31 10.73 9.04 13.90
C ALA A 31 10.86 7.52 13.93
N LYS A 32 9.73 6.82 14.15
CA LYS A 32 9.68 5.36 14.12
C LYS A 32 10.36 4.91 12.83
N GLN A 33 11.37 4.05 12.92
CA GLN A 33 12.03 3.58 11.71
C GLN A 33 10.99 2.89 10.83
N PRO A 34 11.07 3.03 9.49
CA PRO A 34 10.12 2.39 8.59
C PRO A 34 10.05 0.88 8.87
N LEU A 35 8.84 0.30 8.83
CA LEU A 35 8.58 -1.13 9.07
C LEU A 35 8.75 -1.62 10.52
N GLN A 36 8.84 -0.73 11.51
CA GLN A 36 8.83 -1.13 12.92
C GLN A 36 7.47 -1.67 13.36
N GLY A 37 7.48 -2.75 14.15
CA GLY A 37 6.29 -3.32 14.77
C GLY A 37 5.55 -4.39 13.94
N LEU A 38 6.09 -4.77 12.77
CA LEU A 38 5.51 -5.84 11.95
C LEU A 38 5.68 -7.22 12.63
N LYS A 39 4.61 -8.02 12.66
CA LYS A 39 4.58 -9.42 13.09
C LYS A 39 5.00 -10.35 11.96
N LEU A 40 6.27 -10.28 11.58
CA LEU A 40 6.84 -11.10 10.51
C LEU A 40 7.22 -12.50 10.98
N ALA A 41 7.06 -13.47 10.09
CA ALA A 41 7.70 -14.77 10.21
C ALA A 41 9.24 -14.64 10.20
N SER A 42 9.92 -15.61 10.81
CA SER A 42 11.38 -15.61 10.89
C SER A 42 12.05 -15.66 9.51
N HIS A 43 13.02 -14.77 9.27
CA HIS A 43 13.84 -14.78 8.04
C HIS A 43 14.94 -15.85 8.02
N ALA A 44 14.98 -16.79 8.99
CA ALA A 44 16.03 -17.79 9.09
C ALA A 44 16.22 -18.61 7.79
N VAL A 45 15.12 -18.94 7.09
CA VAL A 45 15.18 -19.62 5.79
C VAL A 45 15.90 -18.77 4.73
N LEU A 46 15.64 -17.45 4.69
CA LEU A 46 16.27 -16.54 3.73
C LEU A 46 17.75 -16.35 4.04
N VAL A 47 18.13 -16.31 5.32
CA VAL A 47 19.55 -16.29 5.74
C VAL A 47 20.28 -17.55 5.26
N LYS A 48 19.71 -18.73 5.49
CA LYS A 48 20.29 -20.01 5.03
C LYS A 48 20.40 -20.05 3.51
N ALA A 49 19.36 -19.61 2.79
CA ALA A 49 19.37 -19.55 1.33
C ALA A 49 20.42 -18.56 0.81
N GLN A 50 20.58 -17.40 1.45
CA GLN A 50 21.62 -16.42 1.09
C GLN A 50 23.04 -17.00 1.25
N GLN A 51 23.29 -17.78 2.30
CA GLN A 51 24.58 -18.45 2.52
C GLN A 51 24.89 -19.51 1.45
N ARG A 52 23.87 -20.22 0.95
CA ARG A 52 24.01 -21.19 -0.15
C ARG A 52 24.28 -20.51 -1.50
N GLY A 53 23.89 -19.24 -1.63
CA GLY A 53 24.08 -18.47 -2.85
C GLY A 53 22.98 -18.73 -3.89
N ARG A 54 23.20 -18.21 -5.11
CA ARG A 54 22.20 -18.26 -6.18
C ARG A 54 22.09 -19.66 -6.78
N LEU A 55 20.86 -20.10 -7.03
CA LEU A 55 20.55 -21.36 -7.70
C LEU A 55 19.82 -21.11 -9.03
N LYS A 56 19.76 -22.16 -9.86
CA LYS A 56 19.08 -22.12 -11.17
C LYS A 56 17.59 -22.41 -10.98
N CYS A 57 16.73 -21.58 -11.57
CA CYS A 57 15.30 -21.85 -11.63
C CYS A 57 15.05 -23.10 -12.48
N SER A 58 14.26 -24.04 -11.98
CA SER A 58 13.92 -25.29 -12.68
C SER A 58 13.12 -25.09 -13.97
N LYS A 59 12.43 -23.95 -14.12
CA LYS A 59 11.59 -23.64 -15.28
C LYS A 59 12.36 -22.94 -16.40
N CYS A 60 13.08 -21.85 -16.10
CA CYS A 60 13.78 -21.05 -17.12
C CYS A 60 15.30 -21.11 -17.07
N GLY A 61 15.90 -21.83 -16.12
CA GLY A 61 17.36 -21.87 -15.94
C GLY A 61 17.99 -20.56 -15.43
N GLY A 62 17.20 -19.53 -15.14
CA GLY A 62 17.69 -18.26 -14.62
C GLY A 62 18.35 -18.42 -13.24
N SER A 63 19.52 -17.81 -13.03
CA SER A 63 20.17 -17.77 -11.70
C SER A 63 19.47 -16.76 -10.79
N ARG A 64 18.96 -17.23 -9.64
CA ARG A 64 18.11 -16.48 -8.70
C ARG A 64 18.48 -16.84 -7.25
N MET A 65 18.15 -15.97 -6.30
CA MET A 65 18.43 -16.22 -4.88
C MET A 65 17.26 -16.93 -4.18
N PHE A 66 16.10 -16.29 -4.11
CA PHE A 66 14.93 -16.79 -3.35
C PHE A 66 13.72 -17.16 -4.23
N PHE A 67 13.59 -16.48 -5.36
CA PHE A 67 12.47 -16.65 -6.28
C PHE A 67 12.85 -16.21 -7.69
N CYS A 68 12.20 -16.81 -8.67
CA CYS A 68 12.27 -16.43 -10.07
C CYS A 68 11.15 -15.45 -10.39
N TYR A 69 11.53 -14.20 -10.67
CA TYR A 69 10.63 -13.14 -11.10
C TYR A 69 10.02 -13.36 -12.50
N THR A 70 10.60 -14.23 -13.33
CA THR A 70 10.07 -14.55 -14.67
C THR A 70 9.02 -15.66 -14.58
N CYS A 71 9.32 -16.73 -13.83
CA CYS A 71 8.46 -17.92 -13.76
C CYS A 71 7.53 -17.92 -12.53
N CYS A 72 7.54 -16.83 -11.76
CA CYS A 72 6.78 -16.67 -10.52
C CYS A 72 6.85 -17.88 -9.58
N SER A 73 8.06 -18.38 -9.30
CA SER A 73 8.29 -19.60 -8.52
C SER A 73 9.45 -19.44 -7.54
N LEU A 74 9.42 -20.20 -6.44
CA LEU A 74 10.49 -20.23 -5.45
C LEU A 74 11.77 -20.86 -6.01
N VAL A 75 12.91 -20.39 -5.51
CA VAL A 75 14.25 -20.90 -5.82
C VAL A 75 15.06 -20.94 -4.53
N GLY A 76 15.62 -22.11 -4.19
CA GLY A 76 16.46 -22.26 -2.99
C GLY A 76 15.72 -22.25 -1.64
N VAL A 77 14.39 -22.08 -1.67
CA VAL A 77 13.49 -22.19 -0.51
C VAL A 77 12.25 -22.98 -0.92
N SER A 78 11.61 -23.65 0.04
CA SER A 78 10.36 -24.38 -0.19
C SER A 78 9.13 -23.60 0.30
N LEU A 79 7.96 -23.99 -0.20
CA LEU A 79 6.68 -23.34 0.14
C LEU A 79 6.33 -23.46 1.63
N GLN A 80 6.79 -24.53 2.29
CA GLN A 80 6.53 -24.82 3.70
C GLN A 80 7.39 -23.98 4.65
N GLU A 81 8.50 -23.41 4.14
CA GLU A 81 9.43 -22.63 4.94
C GLU A 81 9.13 -21.12 4.92
N ILE A 82 8.17 -20.69 4.10
CA ILE A 82 7.78 -19.28 3.96
C ILE A 82 6.32 -19.09 4.40
N PRO A 83 5.93 -17.89 4.85
CA PRO A 83 4.53 -17.63 5.17
C PRO A 83 3.68 -17.66 3.89
N LEU A 84 2.51 -18.28 3.99
CA LEU A 84 1.43 -18.15 3.00
C LEU A 84 0.32 -17.30 3.56
N ILE A 85 -0.17 -16.36 2.76
CA ILE A 85 -1.10 -15.32 3.20
C ILE A 85 -2.36 -15.43 2.36
N LYS A 86 -3.50 -15.54 3.03
CA LYS A 86 -4.81 -15.46 2.42
C LYS A 86 -5.25 -14.00 2.40
N LEU A 87 -5.61 -13.48 1.23
CA LEU A 87 -6.05 -12.10 1.10
C LEU A 87 -7.57 -11.99 1.19
N PRO A 88 -8.11 -10.88 1.73
CA PRO A 88 -9.56 -10.67 1.84
C PRO A 88 -10.20 -10.30 0.48
N VAL A 89 -9.38 -10.01 -0.53
CA VAL A 89 -9.80 -9.61 -1.88
C VAL A 89 -8.80 -10.13 -2.91
N LYS A 90 -9.24 -10.38 -4.15
CA LYS A 90 -8.32 -10.73 -5.24
C LYS A 90 -7.51 -9.52 -5.68
N ILE A 91 -6.27 -9.76 -6.07
CA ILE A 91 -5.35 -8.71 -6.53
C ILE A 91 -4.88 -9.06 -7.93
N ASP A 92 -5.07 -8.12 -8.85
CA ASP A 92 -4.52 -8.21 -10.19
C ASP A 92 -3.48 -7.11 -10.36
N ILE A 93 -2.27 -7.48 -10.80
CA ILE A 93 -1.16 -6.57 -11.00
C ILE A 93 -0.89 -6.47 -12.50
N ILE A 94 -1.03 -5.27 -13.06
CA ILE A 94 -0.69 -4.99 -14.46
C ILE A 94 0.75 -4.49 -14.49
N LYS A 95 1.66 -5.38 -14.88
CA LYS A 95 3.10 -5.12 -14.96
C LYS A 95 3.48 -4.56 -16.33
N HIS A 96 4.24 -3.47 -16.34
CA HIS A 96 4.81 -2.91 -17.56
C HIS A 96 5.91 -3.84 -18.12
N PRO A 97 5.95 -4.09 -19.44
CA PRO A 97 6.93 -5.01 -20.04
C PRO A 97 8.38 -4.55 -19.87
N ASN A 98 8.60 -3.23 -19.81
CA ASN A 98 9.95 -2.65 -19.59
C ASN A 98 10.30 -2.45 -18.11
N GLU A 99 9.41 -2.86 -17.19
CA GLU A 99 9.76 -2.84 -15.76
C GLU A 99 10.82 -3.93 -15.50
N THR A 100 11.91 -3.56 -14.83
CA THR A 100 13.01 -4.49 -14.60
C THR A 100 12.58 -5.54 -13.58
N ASP A 101 12.44 -6.80 -14.00
CA ASP A 101 11.92 -7.86 -13.14
C ASP A 101 12.67 -8.04 -11.83
N GLY A 102 14.00 -7.87 -11.82
CA GLY A 102 14.81 -7.94 -10.61
C GLY A 102 14.62 -6.77 -9.62
N LYS A 103 13.86 -5.74 -10.02
CA LYS A 103 13.48 -4.57 -9.22
C LYS A 103 12.01 -4.56 -8.82
N SER A 104 11.14 -5.20 -9.60
CA SER A 104 9.73 -5.35 -9.28
C SER A 104 9.54 -6.03 -7.92
N THR A 105 8.64 -5.48 -7.12
CA THR A 105 8.23 -6.06 -5.83
C THR A 105 6.89 -6.79 -5.93
N ALA A 106 6.20 -6.72 -7.09
CA ALA A 106 4.96 -7.44 -7.37
C ALA A 106 5.09 -8.96 -7.15
N ILE A 107 6.27 -9.51 -7.47
CA ILE A 107 6.58 -10.93 -7.28
C ILE A 107 6.45 -11.38 -5.83
N HIS A 108 6.68 -10.51 -4.84
CA HIS A 108 6.53 -10.86 -3.43
C HIS A 108 5.08 -11.27 -3.13
N ALA A 109 4.12 -10.45 -3.56
CA ALA A 109 2.69 -10.75 -3.38
C ALA A 109 2.30 -12.05 -4.10
N LYS A 110 2.79 -12.28 -5.33
CA LYS A 110 2.49 -13.52 -6.06
C LYS A 110 3.03 -14.77 -5.40
N ILE A 111 4.22 -14.71 -4.81
CA ILE A 111 4.82 -15.86 -4.12
C ILE A 111 4.12 -16.15 -2.79
N LEU A 112 3.77 -15.11 -2.04
CA LEU A 112 3.18 -15.23 -0.70
C LEU A 112 1.68 -15.52 -0.71
N SER A 113 0.98 -15.10 -1.77
CA SER A 113 -0.47 -15.27 -1.94
C SER A 113 -0.82 -15.80 -3.35
N PRO A 114 -0.33 -16.98 -3.75
CA PRO A 114 -0.39 -17.44 -5.14
C PRO A 114 -1.80 -17.64 -5.68
N THR A 115 -2.79 -17.92 -4.82
CA THR A 115 -4.19 -18.11 -5.18
C THR A 115 -4.98 -16.81 -5.30
N ASP A 116 -4.51 -15.73 -4.67
CA ASP A 116 -5.24 -14.46 -4.57
C ASP A 116 -4.62 -13.35 -5.42
N VAL A 117 -3.37 -13.51 -5.84
CA VAL A 117 -2.63 -12.53 -6.65
C VAL A 117 -2.39 -13.08 -8.05
N THR A 118 -2.71 -12.30 -9.08
CA THR A 118 -2.39 -12.59 -10.48
C THR A 118 -1.55 -11.44 -11.06
N ILE A 119 -0.48 -11.76 -11.78
CA ILE A 119 0.35 -10.77 -12.47
C ILE A 119 0.11 -10.93 -13.96
N TYR A 120 -0.27 -9.85 -14.63
CA TYR A 120 -0.39 -9.78 -16.07
C TYR A 120 0.67 -8.85 -16.64
N THR A 121 1.21 -9.17 -17.81
CA THR A 121 2.13 -8.28 -18.52
C THR A 121 1.36 -7.45 -19.54
N TYR A 122 1.45 -6.13 -19.44
CA TYR A 122 0.83 -5.21 -20.39
C TYR A 122 1.34 -5.49 -21.83
N PRO A 123 0.46 -5.53 -22.86
CA PRO A 123 -0.93 -5.03 -22.89
C PRO A 123 -2.02 -6.05 -22.52
N CYS A 124 -1.70 -7.20 -21.92
CA CYS A 124 -2.67 -8.20 -21.53
C CYS A 124 -3.42 -7.81 -20.24
N ILE A 125 -4.43 -6.95 -20.32
CA ILE A 125 -5.30 -6.61 -19.19
C ILE A 125 -6.58 -7.45 -19.29
N PRO A 126 -7.01 -8.15 -18.21
CA PRO A 126 -8.25 -8.92 -18.23
C PRO A 126 -9.48 -8.00 -18.27
N GLU A 127 -10.62 -8.54 -18.64
CA GLU A 127 -11.91 -7.84 -18.56
C GLU A 127 -12.40 -7.78 -17.10
N PHE A 128 -12.93 -6.63 -16.69
CA PHE A 128 -13.38 -6.39 -15.32
C PHE A 128 -14.86 -6.01 -15.27
N GLU A 129 -15.56 -6.56 -14.27
CA GLU A 129 -16.86 -6.06 -13.82
C GLU A 129 -16.65 -4.77 -13.03
N LYS A 130 -16.81 -3.62 -13.69
CA LYS A 130 -16.39 -2.29 -13.20
C LYS A 130 -16.93 -1.93 -11.81
N GLU A 131 -18.10 -2.44 -11.44
CA GLU A 131 -18.76 -2.20 -10.15
C GLU A 131 -18.14 -2.98 -8.99
N LYS A 132 -17.32 -4.00 -9.28
CA LYS A 132 -16.71 -4.91 -8.31
C LYS A 132 -15.19 -4.80 -8.27
N VAL A 133 -14.62 -3.90 -9.06
CA VAL A 133 -13.18 -3.75 -9.25
C VAL A 133 -12.78 -2.29 -9.07
N VAL A 134 -11.70 -2.08 -8.31
CA VAL A 134 -11.08 -0.75 -8.14
C VAL A 134 -9.65 -0.76 -8.63
N LEU A 135 -9.16 0.41 -9.05
CA LEU A 135 -7.77 0.63 -9.40
C LEU A 135 -7.10 1.45 -8.28
N VAL A 136 -6.03 0.93 -7.70
CA VAL A 136 -5.21 1.71 -6.75
C VAL A 136 -4.24 2.55 -7.56
N PHE A 137 -4.60 3.80 -7.80
CA PHE A 137 -3.80 4.77 -8.54
C PHE A 137 -4.23 6.19 -8.16
N PRO A 138 -3.29 7.12 -7.92
CA PRO A 138 -3.61 8.52 -7.67
C PRO A 138 -4.09 9.19 -8.97
N GLY A 139 -5.18 9.95 -8.90
CA GLY A 139 -5.71 10.66 -10.07
C GLY A 139 -6.83 11.64 -9.74
N PRO A 140 -7.23 12.47 -10.71
CA PRO A 140 -8.37 13.38 -10.55
C PRO A 140 -9.64 12.57 -10.25
N GLY A 141 -10.26 12.81 -9.10
CA GLY A 141 -11.44 12.07 -8.66
C GLY A 141 -11.15 10.74 -7.96
N ALA A 142 -9.89 10.42 -7.66
CA ALA A 142 -9.56 9.29 -6.80
C ALA A 142 -10.10 9.49 -5.38
N VAL A 143 -10.62 8.42 -4.78
CA VAL A 143 -11.23 8.41 -3.44
C VAL A 143 -10.33 7.73 -2.42
N SER A 144 -10.57 7.95 -1.13
CA SER A 144 -9.87 7.20 -0.08
C SER A 144 -10.42 5.76 0.04
N VAL A 145 -9.65 4.86 0.65
CA VAL A 145 -10.11 3.49 0.97
C VAL A 145 -11.37 3.52 1.84
N GLN A 146 -11.48 4.48 2.76
CA GLN A 146 -12.66 4.67 3.59
C GLN A 146 -13.93 5.04 2.78
N ALA A 147 -13.80 5.92 1.78
CA ALA A 147 -14.93 6.34 0.95
C ALA A 147 -15.27 5.35 -0.18
N MET A 148 -14.34 4.45 -0.51
CA MET A 148 -14.43 3.52 -1.63
C MET A 148 -15.72 2.67 -1.62
N MET A 149 -16.08 2.07 -0.48
CA MET A 149 -17.25 1.18 -0.41
C MET A 149 -18.55 1.90 -0.76
N GLN A 150 -18.72 3.13 -0.25
CA GLN A 150 -19.92 3.92 -0.55
C GLN A 150 -19.99 4.26 -2.04
N CYS A 151 -18.86 4.68 -2.64
CA CYS A 151 -18.82 4.98 -4.07
C CYS A 151 -19.12 3.77 -4.97
N LEU A 152 -18.77 2.55 -4.55
CA LEU A 152 -19.12 1.32 -5.28
C LEU A 152 -20.63 1.03 -5.20
N LEU A 153 -21.26 1.27 -4.05
CA LEU A 153 -22.71 1.12 -3.89
C LEU A 153 -23.47 2.14 -4.73
N ASP A 154 -23.10 3.42 -4.66
CA ASP A 154 -23.76 4.50 -5.42
C ASP A 154 -23.70 4.26 -6.95
N ARG A 155 -22.58 3.70 -7.44
CA ARG A 155 -22.42 3.32 -8.85
C ARG A 155 -23.33 2.17 -9.27
N THR A 156 -23.61 1.24 -8.36
CA THR A 156 -24.49 0.10 -8.60
C THR A 156 -25.95 0.58 -8.68
N ASP A 157 -26.37 1.44 -7.75
CA ASP A 157 -27.73 1.95 -7.69
C ASP A 157 -28.08 2.87 -8.87
N SER A 158 -27.14 3.73 -9.28
CA SER A 158 -27.30 4.66 -10.41
C SER A 158 -27.54 3.96 -11.76
N ARG A 159 -27.13 2.69 -11.90
CA ARG A 159 -27.37 1.88 -13.10
C ARG A 159 -28.70 1.13 -13.07
N SER A 160 -29.34 0.98 -11.90
CA SER A 160 -30.64 0.31 -11.79
C SER A 160 -31.83 1.20 -12.14
N TYR A 161 -31.69 2.53 -12.03
CA TYR A 161 -32.72 3.51 -12.40
C TYR A 161 -32.41 4.18 -13.75
N GLY A 162 -32.37 3.37 -14.81
CA GLY A 162 -32.26 3.82 -16.20
C GLY A 162 -33.59 4.28 -16.84
N GLU A 163 -34.57 4.74 -16.06
CA GLU A 163 -35.74 5.48 -16.55
C GLU A 163 -35.83 6.83 -15.80
N PRO A 164 -35.91 7.97 -16.52
CA PRO A 164 -35.90 9.28 -15.88
C PRO A 164 -37.28 9.57 -15.25
N CYS A 165 -37.39 9.44 -13.93
CA CYS A 165 -38.56 9.96 -13.21
C CYS A 165 -38.45 11.49 -13.07
N MET A 166 -39.44 12.17 -13.64
CA MET A 166 -39.56 13.61 -13.76
C MET A 166 -39.46 14.36 -12.42
N LYS A 167 -38.79 15.51 -12.47
CA LYS A 167 -38.68 16.54 -11.43
C LYS A 167 -39.99 16.73 -10.66
N ARG A 168 -39.99 16.49 -9.34
CA ARG A 168 -41.04 17.01 -8.44
C ARG A 168 -40.64 18.39 -7.94
N LEU A 169 -41.36 19.37 -8.46
CA LEU A 169 -41.41 20.76 -7.97
C LEU A 169 -41.87 20.80 -6.50
N LYS A 170 -41.25 21.72 -5.75
CA LYS A 170 -41.67 22.18 -4.42
C LYS A 170 -43.16 22.53 -4.37
N ARG A 171 -43.81 22.21 -3.24
CA ARG A 171 -44.90 23.01 -2.67
C ARG A 171 -44.88 22.91 -1.16
N ASP A 172 -44.88 24.08 -0.52
CA ASP A 172 -44.81 24.29 0.92
C ASP A 172 -46.15 24.02 1.65
N GLU A 173 -45.97 23.56 2.89
CA GLU A 173 -46.72 23.75 4.16
C GLU A 173 -48.24 23.47 4.24
N VAL A 174 -48.64 22.75 5.31
CA VAL A 174 -49.41 23.28 6.46
C VAL A 174 -49.38 22.24 7.61
N GLN A 175 -49.18 22.74 8.83
CA GLN A 175 -49.21 22.05 10.12
C GLN A 175 -50.63 21.58 10.51
N ASP A 176 -50.76 20.44 11.19
CA ASP A 176 -51.60 20.36 12.40
C ASP A 176 -51.17 19.19 13.31
N ALA A 177 -51.32 19.38 14.61
CA ALA A 177 -50.82 18.56 15.70
C ALA A 177 -51.87 17.59 16.24
N THR A 178 -51.46 16.39 16.70
CA THR A 178 -51.94 15.86 17.99
C THR A 178 -51.08 14.70 18.50
N TYR A 179 -50.73 14.78 19.78
CA TYR A 179 -50.10 13.73 20.60
C TYR A 179 -51.10 12.60 20.91
N THR A 180 -50.63 11.36 21.01
CA THR A 180 -51.02 10.46 22.10
C THR A 180 -49.99 9.36 22.31
N ASP A 181 -49.49 9.33 23.52
CA ASP A 181 -48.54 8.43 24.14
C ASP A 181 -49.19 7.08 24.47
N LYS A 182 -48.53 5.95 24.20
CA LYS A 182 -48.71 4.67 24.89
C LYS A 182 -47.46 3.80 24.73
N SER A 183 -46.66 3.78 25.78
CA SER A 183 -45.76 2.70 26.16
C SER A 183 -46.55 1.49 26.72
N LEU A 184 -46.16 0.25 26.37
CA LEU A 184 -45.97 -0.86 27.32
C LEU A 184 -45.23 -2.04 26.65
N GLU A 185 -44.51 -2.79 27.47
CA GLU A 185 -43.30 -3.57 27.20
C GLU A 185 -43.49 -5.04 26.75
N SER A 186 -42.36 -5.56 26.25
CA SER A 186 -41.78 -6.91 26.49
C SER A 186 -42.11 -8.04 25.51
N GLY A 187 -41.03 -8.62 24.98
CA GLY A 187 -41.04 -9.77 24.08
C GLY A 187 -39.66 -9.99 23.47
N THR A 188 -38.66 -10.28 24.30
CA THR A 188 -37.32 -10.70 23.90
C THR A 188 -37.38 -12.00 23.11
N GLN A 189 -36.99 -12.00 21.83
CA GLN A 189 -36.23 -13.10 21.23
C GLN A 189 -35.18 -12.55 20.27
N ASN A 190 -33.94 -12.74 20.69
CA ASN A 190 -32.72 -12.50 19.94
C ASN A 190 -32.67 -13.45 18.73
N GLU A 191 -32.81 -12.88 17.54
CA GLU A 191 -32.12 -13.43 16.37
C GLU A 191 -31.16 -12.35 15.87
N ALA A 192 -29.90 -12.50 16.24
CA ALA A 192 -28.80 -11.85 15.57
C ALA A 192 -28.73 -12.42 14.14
N LYS A 193 -29.62 -11.94 13.26
CA LYS A 193 -29.46 -12.04 11.82
C LYS A 193 -28.22 -11.25 11.48
N GLY A 194 -27.09 -11.95 11.42
CA GLY A 194 -25.88 -11.45 10.79
C GLY A 194 -26.26 -11.01 9.39
N SER A 195 -26.46 -9.70 9.21
CA SER A 195 -26.52 -9.09 7.91
C SER A 195 -25.19 -9.42 7.25
N SER A 196 -25.21 -10.43 6.37
CA SER A 196 -24.15 -10.67 5.40
C SER A 196 -24.02 -9.37 4.61
N ARG A 197 -23.15 -8.46 5.08
CA ARG A 197 -22.76 -7.28 4.32
C ARG A 197 -22.14 -7.81 3.03
N VAL A 198 -22.91 -7.75 1.95
CA VAL A 198 -22.41 -8.10 0.63
C VAL A 198 -21.38 -7.03 0.28
N PHE A 199 -20.11 -7.39 0.36
CA PHE A 199 -19.04 -6.51 -0.09
C PHE A 199 -19.05 -6.51 -1.63
N PRO A 200 -19.32 -5.36 -2.28
CA PRO A 200 -19.34 -5.31 -3.73
C PRO A 200 -17.94 -5.57 -4.32
N LEU A 201 -16.88 -5.23 -3.58
CA LEU A 201 -15.51 -5.36 -4.04
C LEU A 201 -15.06 -6.82 -4.09
N GLN A 202 -14.71 -7.28 -5.28
CA GLN A 202 -14.14 -8.61 -5.51
C GLN A 202 -12.65 -8.57 -5.85
N ARG A 203 -12.19 -7.48 -6.47
CA ARG A 203 -10.83 -7.38 -6.99
C ARG A 203 -10.25 -5.97 -6.91
N VAL A 204 -8.94 -5.90 -6.70
CA VAL A 204 -8.17 -4.66 -6.67
C VAL A 204 -7.07 -4.74 -7.72
N VAL A 205 -6.95 -3.72 -8.55
CA VAL A 205 -5.94 -3.63 -9.60
C VAL A 205 -4.81 -2.71 -9.14
N PHE A 206 -3.57 -3.14 -9.34
CA PHE A 206 -2.36 -2.36 -9.12
C PHE A 206 -1.53 -2.30 -10.40
N ILE A 207 -0.73 -1.25 -10.55
CA ILE A 207 0.21 -1.10 -11.68
C ILE A 207 1.64 -1.32 -11.16
N ASP A 208 2.38 -2.24 -11.77
CA ASP A 208 3.81 -2.48 -11.49
C ASP A 208 4.65 -1.89 -12.63
N SER A 209 5.13 -0.67 -12.42
CA SER A 209 5.96 0.04 -13.40
C SER A 209 6.78 1.14 -12.74
N THR A 210 7.79 1.63 -13.44
CA THR A 210 8.37 2.93 -13.12
C THR A 210 7.32 4.05 -13.28
N TRP A 211 7.38 5.07 -12.41
CA TRP A 211 6.50 6.24 -12.51
C TRP A 211 6.56 6.99 -13.84
N ASN A 212 7.67 6.90 -14.58
CA ASN A 212 7.77 7.50 -15.92
C ASN A 212 7.03 6.68 -16.99
N GLN A 213 6.79 5.38 -16.75
CA GLN A 213 6.12 4.47 -17.68
C GLN A 213 4.64 4.25 -17.35
N THR A 214 4.23 4.53 -16.10
CA THR A 214 2.89 4.20 -15.57
C THR A 214 1.75 4.79 -16.38
N ASN A 215 1.94 5.97 -16.99
CA ASN A 215 0.89 6.66 -17.74
C ASN A 215 0.34 5.81 -18.88
N LYS A 216 1.17 4.99 -19.55
CA LYS A 216 0.72 4.11 -20.63
C LYS A 216 -0.31 3.09 -20.17
N ILE A 217 -0.19 2.63 -18.92
CA ILE A 217 -1.09 1.63 -18.35
C ILE A 217 -2.30 2.32 -17.73
N SER A 218 -2.08 3.37 -16.91
CA SER A 218 -3.18 4.03 -16.20
C SER A 218 -4.19 4.72 -17.12
N THR A 219 -3.78 5.12 -18.33
CA THR A 219 -4.67 5.69 -19.34
C THR A 219 -5.23 4.65 -20.32
N ASP A 220 -5.02 3.35 -20.10
CA ASP A 220 -5.63 2.31 -20.95
C ASP A 220 -7.15 2.28 -20.74
N GLU A 221 -7.92 2.22 -21.83
CA GLU A 221 -9.38 2.27 -21.82
C GLU A 221 -10.03 1.22 -20.89
N ARG A 222 -9.39 0.07 -20.71
CA ARG A 222 -9.87 -1.02 -19.83
C ARG A 222 -9.77 -0.66 -18.35
N LEU A 223 -8.96 0.33 -18.00
CA LEU A 223 -8.75 0.79 -16.62
C LEU A 223 -9.40 2.15 -16.33
N GLN A 224 -9.66 2.98 -17.35
CA GLN A 224 -10.13 4.36 -17.18
C GLN A 224 -11.46 4.48 -16.42
N ASP A 225 -12.38 3.54 -16.62
CA ASP A 225 -13.72 3.60 -15.99
C ASP A 225 -13.75 3.01 -14.56
N LEU A 226 -12.67 2.37 -14.13
CA LEU A 226 -12.57 1.81 -12.79
C LEU A 226 -12.54 2.92 -11.74
N LEU A 227 -13.17 2.69 -10.59
CA LEU A 227 -13.04 3.60 -9.46
C LEU A 227 -11.57 3.64 -9.01
N GLN A 228 -11.00 4.84 -9.00
CA GLN A 228 -9.63 5.06 -8.55
C GLN A 228 -9.58 5.26 -7.04
N VAL A 229 -8.66 4.58 -6.38
CA VAL A 229 -8.41 4.67 -4.94
C VAL A 229 -7.00 5.16 -4.70
N GLU A 230 -6.87 6.24 -3.93
CA GLU A 230 -5.58 6.83 -3.57
C GLU A 230 -5.21 6.48 -2.12
N LEU A 231 -3.96 6.06 -1.93
CA LEU A 231 -3.35 5.85 -0.62
C LEU A 231 -2.67 7.15 -0.17
N LYS A 232 -3.34 7.92 0.68
CA LYS A 232 -2.80 9.20 1.18
C LYS A 232 -1.79 9.00 2.30
N MET A 233 -0.82 9.91 2.38
CA MET A 233 0.07 10.07 3.54
C MET A 233 0.94 8.85 3.90
N ARG A 234 1.36 8.04 2.92
CA ARG A 234 2.32 6.95 3.12
C ARG A 234 3.71 7.35 2.64
N LYS A 235 4.74 7.01 3.41
CA LYS A 235 6.14 7.19 3.02
C LYS A 235 6.76 5.84 2.69
N THR A 236 7.41 5.75 1.54
CA THR A 236 8.09 4.54 1.10
C THR A 236 9.43 4.36 1.80
N CYS A 237 9.79 3.11 2.06
CA CYS A 237 11.13 2.68 2.47
C CYS A 237 11.86 1.90 1.36
N PHE A 238 11.40 2.02 0.11
CA PHE A 238 11.93 1.27 -1.01
C PHE A 238 13.32 1.72 -1.45
N TRP A 239 14.36 0.97 -1.09
CA TRP A 239 15.78 1.32 -1.30
C TRP A 239 16.25 1.58 -2.75
N ARG A 240 15.39 1.45 -3.77
CA ARG A 240 15.66 1.79 -5.18
C ARG A 240 14.76 2.93 -5.68
N HIS A 241 14.52 3.95 -4.86
CA HIS A 241 13.78 5.15 -5.24
C HIS A 241 14.36 5.80 -6.50
N GLN A 242 13.48 6.39 -7.30
CA GLN A 242 13.88 7.18 -8.46
C GLN A 242 14.34 8.55 -8.00
N LYS A 243 15.52 8.99 -8.46
CA LYS A 243 16.10 10.29 -8.09
C LYS A 243 15.13 11.42 -8.43
N GLY A 244 14.89 12.31 -7.47
CA GLY A 244 14.01 13.48 -7.66
C GLY A 244 12.51 13.17 -7.61
N LYS A 245 12.10 11.95 -7.26
CA LYS A 245 10.68 11.63 -6.98
C LYS A 245 10.36 11.74 -5.49
N PRO A 246 9.11 12.08 -5.12
CA PRO A 246 8.69 12.16 -3.73
C PRO A 246 8.84 10.84 -2.98
N ASP A 247 9.01 10.90 -1.66
CA ASP A 247 9.01 9.74 -0.77
C ASP A 247 7.60 9.15 -0.55
N THR A 248 6.57 9.69 -1.21
CA THR A 248 5.21 9.15 -1.24
C THR A 248 4.99 8.10 -2.32
N TYR A 249 5.97 7.89 -3.20
CA TYR A 249 5.90 6.98 -4.32
C TYR A 249 6.23 5.54 -3.88
N LEU A 250 5.20 4.83 -3.46
CA LEU A 250 5.28 3.45 -2.95
C LEU A 250 5.78 2.46 -4.00
N SER A 251 6.53 1.45 -3.54
CA SER A 251 6.71 0.22 -4.31
C SER A 251 5.40 -0.57 -4.37
N THR A 252 5.24 -1.44 -5.37
CA THR A 252 4.01 -2.22 -5.55
C THR A 252 3.63 -3.04 -4.32
N ILE A 253 4.60 -3.67 -3.64
CA ILE A 253 4.30 -4.44 -2.43
C ILE A 253 3.88 -3.55 -1.25
N GLU A 254 4.44 -2.35 -1.13
CA GLU A 254 4.02 -1.38 -0.11
C GLU A 254 2.60 -0.88 -0.39
N ALA A 255 2.29 -0.57 -1.65
CA ALA A 255 0.94 -0.16 -2.05
C ALA A 255 -0.09 -1.25 -1.74
N ILE A 256 0.22 -2.51 -2.05
CA ILE A 256 -0.64 -3.65 -1.71
C ILE A 256 -0.82 -3.77 -0.20
N TYR A 257 0.28 -3.72 0.57
CA TYR A 257 0.23 -3.81 2.03
C TYR A 257 -0.64 -2.70 2.64
N TYR A 258 -0.38 -1.44 2.30
CA TYR A 258 -1.13 -0.31 2.85
C TYR A 258 -2.59 -0.28 2.41
N PHE A 259 -2.90 -0.69 1.17
CA PHE A 259 -4.29 -0.84 0.77
C PHE A 259 -5.00 -1.87 1.64
N LEU A 260 -4.38 -3.02 1.90
CA LEU A 260 -4.99 -4.10 2.67
C LEU A 260 -5.14 -3.75 4.15
N THR A 261 -4.19 -3.04 4.76
CA THR A 261 -4.35 -2.54 6.13
C THR A 261 -5.53 -1.59 6.23
N ASP A 262 -5.63 -0.63 5.29
CA ASP A 262 -6.68 0.39 5.32
C ASP A 262 -8.04 -0.24 4.99
N PHE A 263 -8.06 -1.24 4.10
CA PHE A 263 -9.27 -2.00 3.77
C PHE A 263 -9.76 -2.81 4.97
N HIS A 264 -8.86 -3.41 5.75
CA HIS A 264 -9.20 -4.18 6.94
C HIS A 264 -9.80 -3.29 8.03
N GLU A 265 -9.15 -2.17 8.32
CA GLU A 265 -9.61 -1.23 9.35
C GLU A 265 -10.92 -0.54 8.92
N HIS A 266 -11.00 -0.02 7.70
CA HIS A 266 -12.11 0.82 7.30
C HIS A 266 -13.28 0.08 6.65
N CYS A 267 -13.02 -1.00 5.90
CA CYS A 267 -14.07 -1.72 5.17
C CYS A 267 -14.51 -2.98 5.92
N LEU A 268 -13.58 -3.76 6.46
CA LEU A 268 -13.94 -4.95 7.27
C LEU A 268 -14.35 -4.56 8.70
N SER A 269 -13.96 -3.37 9.17
CA SER A 269 -14.23 -2.88 10.52
C SER A 269 -13.73 -3.84 11.60
N LEU A 270 -12.55 -4.42 11.36
CA LEU A 270 -11.86 -5.34 12.26
C LEU A 270 -10.57 -4.70 12.79
N GLU A 271 -10.13 -5.14 13.96
CA GLU A 271 -8.85 -4.71 14.53
C GLU A 271 -7.69 -5.39 13.79
N TYR A 272 -6.82 -4.59 13.18
CA TYR A 272 -5.64 -5.08 12.46
C TYR A 272 -4.61 -5.64 13.44
N ASN A 273 -4.32 -6.93 13.32
CA ASN A 273 -3.40 -7.67 14.19
C ASN A 273 -2.17 -8.22 13.44
N GLY A 274 -1.86 -7.71 12.25
CA GLY A 274 -0.69 -8.11 11.46
C GLY A 274 -1.00 -9.19 10.43
N GLU A 275 -2.27 -9.36 10.04
CA GLU A 275 -2.77 -10.35 9.09
C GLU A 275 -1.99 -10.35 7.77
N TYR A 276 -1.51 -9.16 7.37
CA TYR A 276 -0.85 -8.95 6.09
C TYR A 276 0.62 -8.54 6.22
N ASP A 277 1.18 -8.49 7.44
CA ASP A 277 2.56 -8.06 7.69
C ASP A 277 3.55 -8.91 6.88
N ASN A 278 3.27 -10.21 6.78
CA ASN A 278 4.08 -11.14 6.02
C ASN A 278 4.13 -10.84 4.51
N LEU A 279 3.29 -9.98 3.93
CA LEU A 279 3.46 -9.51 2.55
C LEU A 279 4.82 -8.80 2.37
N LEU A 280 5.31 -8.21 3.46
CA LEU A 280 6.60 -7.56 3.54
C LEU A 280 7.72 -8.52 3.99
N PHE A 281 7.49 -9.84 4.02
CA PHE A 281 8.48 -10.84 4.43
C PHE A 281 9.78 -10.75 3.61
N PHE A 282 9.69 -10.90 2.27
CA PHE A 282 10.86 -10.74 1.41
C PHE A 282 11.37 -9.30 1.37
N TYR A 283 10.45 -8.34 1.42
CA TYR A 283 10.76 -6.93 1.32
C TYR A 283 11.62 -6.43 2.49
N SER A 284 11.22 -6.72 3.72
CA SER A 284 11.95 -6.34 4.94
C SER A 284 13.32 -6.99 5.02
N TYR A 285 13.44 -8.25 4.61
CA TYR A 285 14.72 -8.94 4.52
C TYR A 285 15.67 -8.28 3.52
N LEU A 286 15.21 -8.06 2.29
CA LEU A 286 16.01 -7.43 1.23
C LEU A 286 16.40 -5.99 1.61
N HIS A 287 15.49 -5.24 2.22
CA HIS A 287 15.76 -3.91 2.77
C HIS A 287 16.86 -3.96 3.85
N SER A 288 16.81 -4.92 4.78
CA SER A 288 17.86 -5.13 5.79
C SER A 288 19.22 -5.44 5.16
N VAL A 289 19.27 -6.34 4.16
CA VAL A 289 20.51 -6.70 3.46
C VAL A 289 21.12 -5.48 2.76
N VAL A 290 20.30 -4.68 2.08
CA VAL A 290 20.77 -3.48 1.38
C VAL A 290 21.26 -2.42 2.37
N ASN A 291 20.56 -2.19 3.47
CA ASN A 291 20.98 -1.21 4.47
C ASN A 291 22.28 -1.62 5.16
N LYS A 292 22.45 -2.91 5.49
CA LYS A 292 23.74 -3.43 5.98
C LYS A 292 24.86 -3.18 4.99
N ALA A 293 24.63 -3.44 3.70
CA ALA A 293 25.62 -3.18 2.66
C ALA A 293 25.98 -1.68 2.51
N LYS A 294 24.99 -0.78 2.64
CA LYS A 294 25.21 0.68 2.62
C LYS A 294 26.06 1.14 3.81
N VAL A 295 25.73 0.67 5.01
CA VAL A 295 26.49 0.97 6.25
C VAL A 295 27.93 0.46 6.13
N SER A 296 28.14 -0.78 5.68
CA SER A 296 29.48 -1.32 5.45
C SER A 296 30.27 -0.57 4.38
N ALA A 297 29.60 0.07 3.43
CA ALA A 297 30.22 0.88 2.39
C ALA A 297 30.42 2.37 2.79
N GLY A 298 30.12 2.75 4.03
CA GLY A 298 30.24 4.13 4.52
C GLY A 298 29.26 5.13 3.88
N LYS A 299 28.17 4.64 3.29
CA LYS A 299 27.14 5.47 2.64
C LYS A 299 25.93 5.54 3.57
N CYS A 300 25.93 6.52 4.48
CA CYS A 300 24.75 6.92 5.26
C CYS A 300 24.02 8.07 4.55
#